data_AF-A0AAJ2DPS5-F1
#
_entry.id   AF-A0AAJ2DPS5-F1
#
_cell.length_a   1.000
_cell.length_b   1.000
_cell.length_c   1.000
_cell.angle_alpha   90.00
_cell.angle_beta   90.00
_cell.angle_gamma   90.00
#
_symmetry.space_group_name_H-M   'P 1'
#
loop_
_entity.id
_entity.type
_entity.pdbx_description
1 polymer ?
#
loop_
_entity_poly.entity_id
_entity_poly.type
_entity_poly.pdbx_seq_one_letter_code
_entity_poly.pdbx_strand_id
1 'polypeptide(L)'
;MSLQMGAVSVALGYSHAAKLIEEALTIWPALTVELAPYRYSADSKQIFPDRPGVGWMLYLPRRIEFEQVPEARMIRHVKDLTGTEGTIIISEIDGPFDADNPEHVKVANSIEIRLADQDLLPRYADL
;
A
#
# COMPACT_ATOMS: atom_id res chain seq x y z
N MET A 1 5.45 12.94 -37.83
CA MET A 1 4.24 12.31 -37.28
C MET A 1 4.53 12.00 -35.82
N SER A 2 4.36 12.99 -34.96
CA SER A 2 4.65 12.85 -33.53
C SER A 2 3.47 12.16 -32.88
N LEU A 3 3.70 10.95 -32.36
CA LEU A 3 2.76 10.29 -31.47
C LEU A 3 2.71 11.11 -30.18
N GLN A 4 1.66 11.92 -30.07
CA GLN A 4 1.26 12.50 -28.81
C GLN A 4 0.78 11.32 -27.94
N MET A 5 1.66 10.86 -27.04
CA MET A 5 1.26 10.03 -25.91
C MET A 5 0.25 10.85 -25.12
N GLY A 6 -1.03 10.67 -25.45
CA GLY A 6 -2.11 11.15 -24.62
C GLY A 6 -1.86 10.63 -23.22
N ALA A 7 -1.78 11.56 -22.26
CA ALA A 7 -1.75 11.22 -20.85
C ALA A 7 -2.88 10.20 -20.62
N VAL A 8 -2.51 8.96 -20.32
CA VAL A 8 -3.44 7.97 -19.81
C VAL A 8 -3.74 8.41 -18.38
N SER A 9 -4.54 9.47 -18.26
CA SER A 9 -5.26 9.81 -17.04
C SER A 9 -6.45 8.86 -16.96
N VAL A 10 -6.16 7.55 -16.86
CA VAL A 10 -7.11 6.68 -16.16
C VAL A 10 -7.10 7.25 -14.75
N ALA A 11 -8.22 7.83 -14.33
CA ALA A 11 -8.45 8.11 -12.93
C ALA A 11 -8.35 6.77 -12.20
N LEU A 12 -7.14 6.44 -11.75
CA LEU A 12 -6.87 5.25 -10.96
C LEU A 12 -7.58 5.48 -9.63
N GLY A 13 -8.82 5.03 -9.54
CA GLY A 13 -9.48 4.86 -8.26
C GLY A 13 -8.76 3.75 -7.48
N TYR A 14 -8.77 3.84 -6.15
CA TYR A 14 -8.13 2.86 -5.28
C TYR A 14 -8.60 1.41 -5.59
N SER A 15 -9.83 1.22 -6.06
CA SER A 15 -10.36 -0.09 -6.42
C SER A 15 -9.57 -0.78 -7.54
N HIS A 16 -9.14 -0.03 -8.55
CA HIS A 16 -8.33 -0.54 -9.66
C HIS A 16 -6.90 -0.86 -9.20
N ALA A 17 -6.30 0.02 -8.41
CA ALA A 17 -4.98 -0.19 -7.81
C ALA A 17 -4.96 -1.43 -6.90
N ALA A 18 -5.97 -1.60 -6.04
CA ALA A 18 -6.10 -2.79 -5.20
C ALA A 18 -6.37 -4.07 -6.02
N LYS A 19 -7.16 -3.99 -7.11
CA LYS A 19 -7.38 -5.13 -8.03
C LYS A 19 -6.09 -5.59 -8.71
N LEU A 20 -5.19 -4.65 -9.04
CA LEU A 20 -3.88 -5.00 -9.59
C LEU A 20 -3.06 -5.83 -8.59
N ILE A 21 -3.07 -5.45 -7.31
CA ILE A 21 -2.40 -6.22 -6.24
C ILE A 21 -3.06 -7.60 -6.11
N GLU A 22 -4.39 -7.67 -6.10
CA GLU A 22 -5.14 -8.94 -6.04
C GLU A 22 -4.79 -9.87 -7.20
N GLU A 23 -4.77 -9.38 -8.44
CA GLU A 23 -4.40 -10.16 -9.62
C GLU A 23 -2.96 -10.64 -9.56
N ALA A 24 -2.02 -9.79 -9.12
CA ALA A 24 -0.63 -10.17 -8.92
C ALA A 24 -0.47 -11.32 -7.91
N LEU A 25 -1.24 -11.32 -6.81
CA LEU A 25 -1.22 -12.37 -5.80
C LEU A 25 -1.75 -13.72 -6.31
N THR A 26 -2.53 -13.74 -7.41
CA THR A 26 -2.94 -14.98 -8.08
C THR A 26 -1.82 -15.60 -8.93
N ILE A 27 -0.73 -14.87 -9.16
CA ILE A 27 0.41 -15.32 -9.96
C ILE A 27 1.57 -15.74 -9.05
N TRP A 28 1.84 -14.95 -8.00
CA TRP A 28 2.91 -15.24 -7.04
C TRP A 28 2.49 -14.97 -5.59
N PRO A 29 2.88 -15.83 -4.63
CA PRO A 29 2.73 -15.53 -3.21
C PRO A 29 3.76 -14.47 -2.81
N ALA A 30 3.32 -13.23 -2.59
CA ALA A 30 4.19 -12.13 -2.20
C ALA A 30 4.41 -12.10 -0.67
N LEU A 31 5.62 -11.74 -0.24
CA LEU A 31 5.92 -11.48 1.18
C LEU A 31 5.46 -10.08 1.61
N THR A 32 5.41 -9.15 0.66
CA THR A 32 4.85 -7.80 0.80
C THR A 32 4.58 -7.23 -0.59
N VAL A 33 3.67 -6.26 -0.71
CA VAL A 33 3.53 -5.41 -1.91
C VAL A 33 3.38 -3.97 -1.46
N GLU A 34 4.26 -3.10 -1.93
CA GLU A 34 4.24 -1.66 -1.70
C GLU A 34 3.78 -0.96 -2.97
N LEU A 35 2.67 -0.25 -2.91
CA LEU A 35 2.18 0.57 -4.02
C LEU A 35 2.19 2.04 -3.60
N ALA A 36 3.09 2.81 -4.21
CA ALA A 36 3.23 4.24 -3.96
C ALA A 36 3.92 4.92 -5.16
N PRO A 37 3.75 6.24 -5.32
CA PRO A 37 4.65 7.01 -6.17
C PRO A 37 6.10 6.85 -5.71
N TYR A 38 7.04 6.66 -6.64
CA TYR A 38 8.47 6.47 -6.34
C TYR A 38 9.05 7.52 -5.38
N ARG A 39 8.57 8.77 -5.47
CA ARG A 39 8.99 9.88 -4.62
C ARG A 39 8.68 9.67 -3.13
N TYR A 40 7.70 8.84 -2.79
CA TYR A 40 7.38 8.55 -1.39
C TYR A 40 8.60 7.97 -0.66
N SER A 41 9.23 6.94 -1.22
CA SER A 41 10.44 6.35 -0.62
C SER A 41 11.70 7.17 -0.96
N ALA A 42 11.83 7.68 -2.19
CA ALA A 42 13.04 8.41 -2.62
C ALA A 42 13.26 9.72 -1.83
N ASP A 43 12.19 10.44 -1.48
CA ASP A 43 12.25 11.67 -0.69
C ASP A 43 12.16 11.38 0.83
N SER A 44 12.36 10.12 1.24
CA SER A 44 12.33 9.66 2.65
C SER A 44 11.06 10.08 3.39
N LYS A 45 9.88 9.91 2.76
CA LYS A 45 8.59 10.28 3.37
C LYS A 45 8.07 9.24 4.36
N GLN A 46 8.42 7.97 4.17
CA GLN A 46 8.11 6.88 5.10
C GLN A 46 8.81 7.07 6.45
N ILE A 47 8.19 6.63 7.53
CA ILE A 47 8.72 6.78 8.90
C ILE A 47 9.89 5.84 9.16
N PHE A 48 9.80 4.62 8.65
CA PHE A 48 10.78 3.56 8.92
C PHE A 48 11.53 3.21 7.63
N PRO A 49 12.82 3.59 7.49
CA PRO A 49 13.59 3.25 6.30
C PRO A 49 13.94 1.76 6.20
N ASP A 50 13.86 1.01 7.30
CA ASP A 50 14.15 -0.43 7.38
C ASP A 50 12.90 -1.32 7.25
N ARG A 51 11.73 -0.73 7.01
CA ARG A 51 10.45 -1.44 6.89
C ARG A 51 9.69 -1.02 5.62
N PRO A 52 8.77 -1.86 5.12
CA PRO A 52 7.87 -1.50 4.04
C PRO A 52 7.10 -0.21 4.33
N GLY A 53 7.10 0.72 3.38
CA GLY A 53 6.31 1.93 3.44
C GLY A 53 4.85 1.66 3.04
N VAL A 54 3.91 2.31 3.72
CA VAL A 54 2.49 2.15 3.37
C VAL A 54 2.19 2.86 2.06
N GLY A 55 2.68 4.09 1.89
CA GLY A 55 2.42 4.90 0.70
C GLY A 55 0.93 4.94 0.39
N TRP A 56 0.53 4.50 -0.82
CA TRP A 56 -0.89 4.35 -1.16
C TRP A 56 -1.48 3.05 -0.58
N MET A 57 -0.81 1.93 -0.82
CA MET A 57 -1.27 0.61 -0.37
C MET A 57 -0.10 -0.27 0.04
N LEU A 58 -0.32 -1.02 1.11
CA LEU A 58 0.58 -2.06 1.58
C LEU A 58 -0.17 -3.37 1.70
N TYR A 59 0.34 -4.41 1.06
CA TYR A 59 -0.10 -5.78 1.29
C TYR A 59 0.83 -6.48 2.29
N LEU A 60 0.24 -7.18 3.26
CA LEU A 60 0.95 -8.11 4.13
C LEU A 60 0.25 -9.48 4.11
N PRO A 61 0.99 -10.61 4.08
CA PRO A 61 0.44 -11.98 4.09
C PRO A 61 0.00 -12.40 5.50
N ARG A 62 -0.86 -11.57 6.11
CA ARG A 62 -1.52 -11.83 7.39
C ARG A 62 -2.85 -11.12 7.47
N ARG A 63 -3.73 -11.64 8.32
CA ARG A 63 -5.01 -11.04 8.67
C ARG A 63 -4.79 -9.83 9.59
N ILE A 64 -5.24 -8.65 9.15
CA ILE A 64 -5.24 -7.41 9.95
C ILE A 64 -6.65 -6.82 9.84
N GLU A 65 -7.28 -6.60 10.98
CA GLU A 65 -8.64 -6.04 11.05
C GLU A 65 -8.61 -4.52 11.19
N PHE A 66 -9.71 -3.86 10.82
CA PHE A 66 -9.81 -2.39 10.84
C PHE A 66 -9.60 -1.81 12.25
N GLU A 67 -10.04 -2.53 13.28
CA GLU A 67 -9.88 -2.15 14.68
C GLU A 67 -8.41 -2.08 15.11
N GLN A 68 -7.52 -2.82 14.44
CA GLN A 68 -6.08 -2.78 14.70
C GLN A 68 -5.42 -1.58 14.01
N VAL A 69 -6.02 -1.05 12.95
CA VAL A 69 -5.48 0.06 12.14
C VAL A 69 -6.60 1.04 11.75
N PRO A 70 -7.21 1.73 12.73
CA PRO A 70 -8.31 2.65 12.45
C PRO A 70 -7.89 3.88 11.62
N GLU A 71 -6.59 4.13 11.50
CA GLU A 71 -6.02 5.17 10.64
C GLU A 71 -6.11 4.83 9.15
N ALA A 72 -6.27 3.55 8.80
CA ALA A 72 -6.48 3.14 7.42
C ALA A 72 -7.81 3.69 6.89
N ARG A 73 -7.84 4.11 5.62
CA ARG A 73 -9.10 4.53 4.97
C ARG A 73 -9.93 3.33 4.54
N MET A 74 -9.27 2.22 4.24
CA MET A 74 -9.90 0.96 3.86
C MET A 74 -8.98 -0.21 4.17
N ILE A 75 -9.57 -1.35 4.50
CA ILE A 75 -8.90 -2.64 4.58
C ILE A 75 -9.59 -3.61 3.62
N ARG A 76 -8.79 -4.35 2.85
CA ARG A 76 -9.28 -5.45 2.01
C ARG A 76 -8.57 -6.74 2.36
N HIS A 77 -9.34 -7.78 2.66
CA HIS A 77 -8.80 -9.12 2.85
C HIS A 77 -8.75 -9.86 1.53
N VAL A 78 -7.64 -10.54 1.31
CA VAL A 78 -7.35 -11.23 0.06
C VAL A 78 -6.72 -12.59 0.37
N LYS A 79 -6.70 -13.46 -0.63
CA LYS A 79 -5.93 -14.71 -0.59
C LYS A 79 -4.98 -14.74 -1.76
N ASP A 80 -3.77 -15.20 -1.54
CA ASP A 80 -2.83 -15.46 -2.63
C ASP A 80 -3.13 -16.79 -3.35
N LEU A 81 -2.34 -17.11 -4.38
CA LEU A 81 -2.44 -18.36 -5.14
C LEU A 81 -2.37 -19.63 -4.28
N THR A 82 -1.72 -19.57 -3.11
CA THR A 82 -1.59 -20.70 -2.18
C THR A 82 -2.76 -20.78 -1.19
N GLY A 83 -3.66 -19.79 -1.19
CA GLY A 83 -4.75 -19.66 -0.23
C GLY A 83 -4.35 -18.98 1.08
N THR A 84 -3.13 -18.43 1.18
CA THR A 84 -2.66 -17.70 2.36
C THR A 84 -3.46 -16.41 2.50
N GLU A 85 -4.02 -16.18 3.69
CA GLU A 85 -4.79 -14.97 3.96
C GLU A 85 -3.84 -13.77 4.13
N GLY A 86 -4.15 -12.69 3.43
CA GLY A 86 -3.44 -11.43 3.55
C GLY A 86 -4.38 -10.25 3.57
N THR A 87 -3.80 -9.08 3.79
CA THR A 87 -4.53 -7.83 3.95
C THR A 87 -3.86 -6.74 3.15
N ILE A 88 -4.65 -6.04 2.33
CA ILE A 88 -4.27 -4.78 1.68
C ILE A 88 -4.78 -3.64 2.55
N ILE A 89 -3.86 -2.85 3.07
CA ILE A 89 -4.12 -1.66 3.88
C ILE A 89 -4.01 -0.45 2.97
N ILE A 90 -5.03 0.42 2.95
CA ILE A 90 -5.14 1.52 1.99
C ILE A 90 -5.21 2.85 2.75
N SER A 91 -4.30 3.78 2.40
CA SER A 91 -4.19 5.10 3.04
C SER A 91 -5.05 6.20 2.40
N GLU A 92 -5.49 6.01 1.15
CA GLU A 92 -6.26 7.00 0.39
C GLU A 92 -7.26 6.32 -0.56
N ILE A 93 -8.52 6.77 -0.56
CA ILE A 93 -9.64 6.21 -1.33
C ILE A 93 -10.41 7.24 -2.17
N ASP A 94 -10.27 8.53 -1.87
CA ASP A 94 -10.97 9.62 -2.57
C ASP A 94 -10.25 10.02 -3.87
N GLY A 95 -9.02 9.53 -4.07
CA GLY A 95 -8.23 9.77 -5.28
C GLY A 95 -6.91 8.98 -5.31
N PRO A 96 -6.03 9.29 -6.28
CA PRO A 96 -4.67 8.77 -6.27
C PRO A 96 -3.88 9.34 -5.10
N PHE A 97 -3.03 8.51 -4.50
CA PHE A 97 -2.08 8.98 -3.49
C PHE A 97 -1.09 9.96 -4.10
N ASP A 98 -0.77 11.00 -3.33
CA ASP A 98 0.11 12.10 -3.72
C ASP A 98 1.16 12.30 -2.62
N ALA A 99 2.42 12.05 -2.97
CA ALA A 99 3.54 12.15 -2.03
C ALA A 99 3.93 13.60 -1.69
N ASP A 100 3.45 14.58 -2.46
CA ASP A 100 3.60 16.01 -2.15
C ASP A 100 2.42 16.54 -1.31
N ASN A 101 1.31 15.78 -1.19
CA ASN A 101 0.20 16.12 -0.32
C ASN A 101 0.51 15.69 1.13
N PRO A 102 0.67 16.64 2.08
CA PRO A 102 1.03 16.32 3.46
C PRO A 102 -0.03 15.50 4.20
N GLU A 103 -1.31 15.62 3.86
CA GLU A 103 -2.35 14.83 4.52
C GLU A 103 -2.31 13.36 4.07
N HIS A 104 -2.05 13.08 2.80
CA HIS A 104 -1.87 11.71 2.31
C HIS A 104 -0.67 11.04 3.00
N VAL A 105 0.48 11.73 3.03
CA VAL A 105 1.70 11.25 3.71
C VAL A 105 1.45 11.04 5.20
N LYS A 106 0.75 11.96 5.87
CA LYS A 106 0.44 11.85 7.30
C LYS A 106 -0.42 10.63 7.62
N VAL A 107 -1.43 10.32 6.80
CA VAL A 107 -2.26 9.11 6.99
C VAL A 107 -1.41 7.85 6.81
N ALA A 108 -0.61 7.77 5.73
CA ALA A 108 0.29 6.64 5.49
C ALA A 108 1.28 6.43 6.65
N ASN A 109 1.92 7.50 7.13
CA ASN A 109 2.84 7.47 8.26
C ASN A 109 2.14 7.06 9.57
N SER A 110 0.90 7.48 9.79
CA SER A 110 0.14 7.08 10.98
C SER A 110 -0.18 5.58 10.96
N ILE A 111 -0.48 5.02 9.79
CA ILE A 111 -0.64 3.58 9.58
C ILE A 111 0.68 2.84 9.84
N GLU A 112 1.80 3.33 9.31
CA GLU A 112 3.13 2.73 9.52
C GLU A 112 3.47 2.65 11.02
N ILE A 113 3.27 3.75 11.75
CA ILE A 113 3.48 3.80 13.21
C ILE A 113 2.56 2.80 13.91
N ARG A 114 1.25 2.81 13.60
CA ARG A 114 0.27 1.91 14.21
C ARG A 114 0.62 0.44 14.01
N LEU A 115 1.06 0.06 12.81
CA LEU A 115 1.47 -1.31 12.51
C LEU A 115 2.77 -1.67 13.22
N ALA A 116 3.74 -0.76 13.28
CA ALA A 116 5.01 -0.98 13.96
C ALA A 116 4.83 -1.14 15.48
N ASP A 117 3.98 -0.32 16.12
CA ASP A 117 3.67 -0.38 17.56
C ASP A 117 3.05 -1.73 18.00
N GLN A 118 2.48 -2.47 17.06
CA GLN A 118 1.85 -3.78 17.29
C GLN A 118 2.68 -4.95 16.74
N ASP A 119 3.92 -4.70 16.30
CA ASP A 119 4.78 -5.69 15.61
C ASP A 119 4.11 -6.34 14.38
N LEU A 120 3.20 -5.60 13.73
CA LEU A 120 2.50 -6.02 12.52
C LEU A 120 3.29 -5.67 11.25
N LEU A 121 4.14 -4.64 11.30
CA LEU A 121 4.99 -4.21 10.18
C LEU A 121 6.37 -4.88 10.25
N PRO A 122 6.69 -5.86 9.38
CA PRO A 122 8.00 -6.53 9.40
C PRO A 122 9.13 -5.57 9.00
N ARG A 123 10.36 -5.92 9.35
CA ARG A 123 11.55 -5.30 8.75
C ARG A 123 11.88 -6.01 7.45
N TYR A 124 12.54 -5.31 6.52
CA TYR A 124 12.99 -5.93 5.27
C TYR A 124 13.92 -7.12 5.48
N ALA A 125 14.70 -7.12 6.57
CA ALA A 125 15.60 -8.22 6.91
C ALA A 125 14.89 -9.49 7.40
N ASP A 126 13.61 -9.38 7.78
CA ASP A 126 12.80 -10.44 8.38
C ASP A 126 11.71 -10.97 7.42
N LEU A 127 11.69 -10.50 6.16
CA LEU A 127 10.78 -10.93 5.11
C LEU A 127 11.18 -12.29 4.53
#